data_AF-A0A604D5V7-F1
#
_entry.id   AF-A0A604D5V7-F1
#
_cell.length_a   1.000
_cell.length_b   1.000
_cell.length_c   1.000
_cell.angle_alpha   90.00
_cell.angle_beta   90.00
_cell.angle_gamma   90.00
#
_symmetry.space_group_name_H-M   'P 1'
#
loop_
_entity.id
_entity.type
_entity.pdbx_description
1 polymer ?
#
loop_
_entity_poly.entity_id
_entity_poly.type
_entity_poly.pdbx_seq_one_letter_code
_entity_poly.pdbx_strand_id
1 'polypeptide(L)'
;TCGACCAYFRVSFYWAEGDDASGRVPASLTEPVTPFLRCMAGTNQKQPHCKALIGTPGENVSCAIYENRPSTCREFSISGEGGEVNEACNRARARYGLPPLYKDMLFHTTADAATVELSRVQLPAN
;
A
#
# COMPACT_ATOMS: atom_id res chain seq x y z
N THR A 1 -9.24 -3.65 -5.02
CA THR A 1 -7.98 -3.09 -4.47
C THR A 1 -7.19 -4.22 -3.81
N CYS A 2 -5.90 -4.04 -3.44
CA CYS A 2 -5.07 -5.15 -2.92
C CYS A 2 -4.95 -5.22 -1.39
N GLY A 3 -5.30 -4.18 -0.64
CA GLY A 3 -5.32 -4.20 0.84
C GLY A 3 -3.95 -4.22 1.52
N ALA A 4 -2.85 -4.27 0.77
CA ALA A 4 -1.50 -4.37 1.32
C ALA A 4 -1.15 -3.24 2.28
N CYS A 5 -1.54 -1.98 1.98
CA CYS A 5 -1.28 -0.85 2.88
C CYS A 5 -1.99 -1.00 4.24
N CYS A 6 -3.23 -1.50 4.25
CA CYS A 6 -4.03 -1.74 5.46
C CYS A 6 -3.46 -2.85 6.36
N ALA A 7 -2.61 -3.72 5.81
CA ALA A 7 -2.00 -4.83 6.53
C ALA A 7 -0.46 -4.71 6.64
N TYR A 8 0.11 -3.59 6.19
CA TYR A 8 1.55 -3.33 6.27
C TYR A 8 1.91 -2.16 7.19
N PHE A 9 1.10 -1.09 7.19
CA PHE A 9 1.41 0.14 7.91
C PHE A 9 0.62 0.28 9.21
N ARG A 10 1.21 0.94 10.20
CA ARG A 10 0.45 1.56 11.28
C ARG A 10 -0.20 2.83 10.75
N VAL A 11 -1.53 2.86 10.74
CA VAL A 11 -2.30 4.02 10.26
C VAL A 11 -2.53 4.96 11.43
N SER A 12 -1.57 5.84 11.68
CA SER A 12 -1.67 6.90 12.71
C SER A 12 -2.21 8.19 12.11
N PHE A 13 -2.99 8.95 12.88
CA PHE A 13 -3.59 10.21 12.46
C PHE A 13 -3.97 11.08 13.67
N TYR A 14 -4.32 12.36 13.43
CA TYR A 14 -4.65 13.29 14.51
C TYR A 14 -5.89 12.82 15.26
N TRP A 15 -5.88 12.92 16.59
CA TRP A 15 -7.00 12.44 17.37
C TRP A 15 -8.32 13.10 16.93
N ALA A 16 -8.39 14.40 16.65
CA ALA A 16 -9.68 15.03 16.34
C ALA A 16 -10.35 14.61 15.01
N GLU A 17 -9.73 13.74 14.20
CA GLU A 17 -10.37 13.14 13.02
C GLU A 17 -11.42 12.07 13.37
N GLY A 18 -11.48 11.64 14.63
CA GLY A 18 -12.53 10.74 15.13
C GLY A 18 -13.93 11.37 15.13
N ASP A 19 -14.95 10.52 15.05
CA ASP A 19 -16.37 10.90 15.14
C ASP A 19 -16.82 11.27 16.57
N ASP A 20 -16.00 10.94 17.58
CA ASP A 20 -16.08 11.42 18.96
C ASP A 20 -15.48 12.82 19.16
N ALA A 21 -15.03 13.46 18.07
CA ALA A 21 -14.48 14.81 18.04
C ALA A 21 -15.07 15.60 16.86
N SER A 22 -14.23 16.19 16.00
CA SER A 22 -14.66 17.01 14.85
C SER A 22 -14.69 16.27 13.51
N GLY A 23 -14.29 15.00 13.50
CA GLY A 23 -14.07 14.25 12.27
C GLY A 23 -15.17 13.23 11.98
N ARG A 24 -14.80 12.18 11.24
CA ARG A 24 -15.73 11.16 10.72
C ARG A 24 -15.25 9.73 10.93
N VAL A 25 -14.01 9.54 11.40
CA VAL A 25 -13.43 8.21 11.57
C VAL A 25 -14.07 7.54 12.79
N PRO A 26 -14.69 6.35 12.68
CA PRO A 26 -15.37 5.74 13.81
C PRO A 26 -14.39 5.44 14.95
N ALA A 27 -14.57 6.10 16.09
CA ALA A 27 -13.67 5.97 17.24
C ALA A 27 -13.58 4.52 17.74
N SER A 28 -14.65 3.75 17.59
CA SER A 28 -14.73 2.31 17.92
C SER A 28 -13.76 1.43 17.12
N LEU A 29 -13.26 1.91 15.97
CA LEU A 29 -12.26 1.25 15.14
C LEU A 29 -10.86 1.85 15.31
N THR A 30 -10.62 2.61 16.37
CA THR A 30 -9.35 3.29 16.64
C THR A 30 -8.78 2.93 18.01
N GLU A 31 -7.48 3.11 18.16
CA GLU A 31 -6.73 2.91 19.40
C GLU A 31 -5.89 4.16 19.71
N PRO A 32 -5.86 4.66 20.95
CA PRO A 32 -5.02 5.80 21.32
C PRO A 32 -3.54 5.42 21.25
N VAL A 33 -2.70 6.34 20.75
CA VAL A 33 -1.23 6.17 20.69
C VAL A 33 -0.54 7.16 21.61
N THR A 34 -0.93 8.43 21.52
CA THR A 34 -0.51 9.52 22.41
C THR A 34 -1.71 10.45 22.67
N PRO A 35 -1.62 11.46 23.54
CA PRO A 35 -2.72 12.41 23.74
C PRO A 35 -3.19 13.13 22.46
N PHE A 36 -2.33 13.23 21.44
CA PHE A 36 -2.65 13.93 20.19
C PHE A 36 -2.83 13.01 18.98
N LEU A 37 -2.46 11.73 19.10
CA LEU A 37 -2.49 10.78 18.00
C LEU A 37 -3.29 9.53 18.39
N ARG A 38 -4.13 9.09 17.46
CA ARG A 38 -4.74 7.76 17.47
C ARG A 38 -4.30 6.98 16.23
N CYS A 39 -4.60 5.70 16.19
CA CYS A 39 -4.39 4.89 15.00
C CYS A 39 -5.56 3.96 14.73
N MET A 40 -5.66 3.43 13.52
CA MET A 40 -6.65 2.40 13.23
C MET A 40 -6.35 1.14 14.04
N ALA A 41 -7.37 0.59 14.67
CA ALA A 41 -7.27 -0.59 15.53
C ALA A 41 -6.68 -1.79 14.77
N GLY A 42 -5.85 -2.57 15.47
CA GLY A 42 -5.09 -3.69 14.91
C GLY A 42 -3.85 -3.31 14.09
N THR A 43 -3.60 -2.02 13.84
CA THR A 43 -2.38 -1.59 13.13
C THR A 43 -1.21 -1.26 14.05
N ASN A 44 -1.43 -1.12 15.36
CA ASN A 44 -0.41 -0.81 16.37
C ASN A 44 0.30 -2.05 16.93
N GLN A 45 0.79 -2.92 16.04
CA GLN A 45 1.44 -4.17 16.43
C GLN A 45 2.49 -4.59 15.39
N LYS A 46 3.30 -5.61 15.73
CA LYS A 46 4.41 -6.10 14.87
C LYS A 46 3.94 -6.57 13.49
N GLN A 47 2.71 -7.09 13.41
CA GLN A 47 2.05 -7.50 12.16
C GLN A 47 0.76 -6.67 11.99
N PRO A 48 0.83 -5.46 11.44
CA PRO A 48 -0.32 -4.58 11.32
C PRO A 48 -1.45 -5.25 10.53
N HIS A 49 -2.69 -5.16 11.01
CA HIS A 49 -3.86 -5.53 10.24
C HIS A 49 -5.02 -4.65 10.67
N CYS A 50 -5.40 -3.71 9.81
CA CYS A 50 -6.50 -2.80 10.09
C CYS A 50 -7.80 -3.58 10.28
N LYS A 51 -8.50 -3.36 11.40
CA LYS A 51 -9.81 -4.00 11.68
C LYS A 51 -10.90 -3.62 10.68
N ALA A 52 -10.76 -2.48 9.99
CA ALA A 52 -11.70 -2.06 8.96
C ALA A 52 -11.46 -2.71 7.59
N LEU A 53 -10.41 -3.52 7.43
CA LEU A 53 -10.14 -4.26 6.19
C LEU A 53 -11.06 -5.48 6.12
N ILE A 54 -11.85 -5.56 5.05
CA ILE A 54 -12.69 -6.72 4.73
C ILE A 54 -12.03 -7.48 3.58
N GLY A 55 -11.92 -8.80 3.72
CA GLY A 55 -11.32 -9.69 2.72
C GLY A 55 -9.85 -10.00 2.98
N THR A 56 -9.20 -10.65 2.01
CA THR A 56 -7.82 -11.15 2.13
C THR A 56 -6.84 -10.25 1.39
N PRO A 57 -5.81 -9.67 2.05
CA PRO A 57 -4.77 -8.90 1.38
C PRO A 57 -4.16 -9.66 0.18
N GLY A 58 -4.09 -9.00 -0.96
CA GLY A 58 -3.58 -9.57 -2.22
C GLY A 58 -4.62 -10.23 -3.11
N GLU A 59 -5.83 -10.50 -2.60
CA GLU A 59 -6.93 -11.08 -3.37
C GLU A 59 -8.01 -10.01 -3.63
N ASN A 60 -9.18 -10.15 -3.00
CA ASN A 60 -10.26 -9.19 -3.03
C ASN A 60 -10.43 -8.56 -1.65
N VAL A 61 -10.31 -7.23 -1.59
CA VAL A 61 -10.54 -6.48 -0.36
C VAL A 61 -11.40 -5.24 -0.57
N SER A 62 -11.99 -4.79 0.53
CA SER A 62 -12.65 -3.49 0.65
C SER A 62 -12.41 -2.89 2.04
N CYS A 63 -12.65 -1.60 2.19
CA CYS A 63 -12.60 -0.93 3.49
C CYS A 63 -14.04 -0.72 3.99
N ALA A 64 -14.35 -1.22 5.18
CA ALA A 64 -15.67 -1.07 5.81
C ALA A 64 -16.07 0.39 6.04
N ILE A 65 -15.09 1.30 6.13
CA ILE A 65 -15.28 2.72 6.40
C ILE A 65 -14.72 3.59 5.27
N TYR A 66 -14.76 3.14 4.01
CA TYR A 66 -14.11 3.82 2.88
C TYR A 66 -14.42 5.33 2.80
N GLU A 67 -15.70 5.70 3.02
CA GLU A 67 -16.18 7.10 3.03
C GLU A 67 -15.81 7.88 4.30
N ASN A 68 -15.44 7.19 5.36
CA ASN A 68 -15.11 7.72 6.69
C ASN A 68 -13.63 7.49 7.04
N ARG A 69 -12.77 7.24 6.04
CA ARG A 69 -11.33 7.02 6.22
C ARG A 69 -10.64 8.25 6.81
N PRO A 70 -9.58 8.06 7.63
CA PRO A 70 -8.72 9.15 8.08
C PRO A 70 -7.98 9.78 6.90
N SER A 71 -7.50 11.01 7.09
CA SER A 71 -6.70 11.79 6.14
C SER A 71 -5.57 10.97 5.54
N THR A 72 -4.78 10.30 6.40
CA THR A 72 -3.64 9.46 6.00
C THR A 72 -4.00 8.32 5.06
N CYS A 73 -5.21 7.78 5.14
CA CYS A 73 -5.70 6.75 4.22
C CYS A 73 -6.23 7.32 2.89
N ARG A 74 -6.66 8.60 2.87
CA ARG A 74 -7.15 9.28 1.66
C ARG A 74 -6.02 9.85 0.83
N GLU A 75 -5.01 10.39 1.50
CA GLU A 75 -3.84 11.03 0.89
C GLU A 75 -2.83 10.01 0.38
N PHE A 76 -2.94 8.74 0.78
CA PHE A 76 -2.06 7.68 0.31
C PHE A 76 -2.35 7.28 -1.14
N SER A 77 -1.53 7.76 -2.07
CA SER A 77 -1.64 7.45 -3.50
C SER A 77 -1.24 6.01 -3.83
N ILE A 78 -1.87 5.43 -4.85
CA ILE A 78 -1.47 4.13 -5.38
C ILE A 78 -0.24 4.33 -6.30
N SER A 79 0.75 3.43 -6.26
CA SER A 79 1.88 3.55 -7.19
C SER A 79 1.41 3.43 -8.64
N GLY A 80 1.88 4.34 -9.49
CA GLY A 80 1.45 4.49 -10.89
C GLY A 80 0.25 5.43 -11.08
N GLU A 81 -0.44 5.83 -10.01
CA GLU A 81 -1.51 6.83 -10.06
C GLU A 81 -0.92 8.19 -10.47
N GLY A 82 -1.53 8.83 -11.48
CA GLY A 82 -1.01 10.09 -12.02
C GLY A 82 0.36 9.96 -12.71
N GLY A 83 0.85 8.75 -12.96
CA GLY A 83 2.18 8.53 -13.53
C GLY A 83 3.34 8.71 -12.54
N GLU A 84 3.04 8.73 -11.24
CA GLU A 84 4.01 8.85 -10.14
C GLU A 84 4.21 7.51 -9.43
N VAL A 85 5.46 7.20 -9.06
CA VAL A 85 5.78 5.96 -8.34
C VAL A 85 5.65 6.19 -6.85
N ASN A 86 4.87 5.35 -6.17
CA ASN A 86 4.80 5.34 -4.71
C ASN A 86 5.54 4.12 -4.16
N GLU A 87 6.78 4.33 -3.73
CA GLU A 87 7.62 3.27 -3.16
C GLU A 87 7.06 2.67 -1.86
N ALA A 88 6.29 3.43 -1.08
CA ALA A 88 5.63 2.89 0.10
C ALA A 88 4.52 1.90 -0.30
N CYS A 89 3.78 2.19 -1.38
CA CYS A 89 2.79 1.28 -1.94
C CYS A 89 3.47 -0.02 -2.44
N ASN A 90 4.54 0.11 -3.22
CA ASN A 90 5.29 -1.04 -3.74
C ASN A 90 5.90 -1.91 -2.62
N ARG A 91 6.45 -1.29 -1.58
CA ARG A 91 6.97 -2.01 -0.41
C ARG A 91 5.88 -2.79 0.33
N ALA A 92 4.71 -2.19 0.51
CA ALA A 92 3.58 -2.90 1.10
C ALA A 92 3.15 -4.09 0.24
N ARG A 93 3.06 -3.90 -1.08
CA ARG A 93 2.74 -4.96 -2.04
C ARG A 93 3.75 -6.12 -1.97
N ALA A 94 5.05 -5.81 -1.94
CA ALA A 94 6.11 -6.81 -1.89
C ALA A 94 6.00 -7.73 -0.66
N ARG A 95 5.60 -7.22 0.51
CA ARG A 95 5.38 -8.06 1.70
C ARG A 95 4.29 -9.12 1.50
N TYR A 96 3.31 -8.82 0.66
CA TYR A 96 2.21 -9.72 0.33
C TYR A 96 2.45 -10.50 -0.97
N GLY A 97 3.70 -10.53 -1.47
CA GLY A 97 4.06 -11.25 -2.70
C GLY A 97 3.45 -10.66 -3.97
N LEU A 98 2.95 -9.43 -3.91
CA LEU A 98 2.32 -8.77 -5.05
C LEU A 98 3.37 -8.07 -5.92
N PRO A 99 3.25 -8.14 -7.26
CA PRO A 99 4.17 -7.44 -8.14
C PRO A 99 4.01 -5.92 -7.92
N PRO A 100 5.10 -5.15 -7.88
CA PRO A 100 5.04 -3.69 -7.84
C PRO A 100 4.31 -3.09 -9.05
N LEU A 101 3.76 -1.90 -8.85
CA LEU A 101 3.07 -1.15 -9.88
C LEU A 101 4.05 -0.09 -10.41
N TYR A 102 4.78 -0.43 -11.47
CA TYR A 102 5.67 0.49 -12.16
C TYR A 102 4.95 1.14 -13.33
N LYS A 103 5.35 2.38 -13.64
CA LYS A 103 4.92 3.11 -14.85
C LYS A 103 5.39 2.44 -16.14
N ASP A 104 6.55 1.78 -16.12
CA ASP A 104 7.22 1.29 -17.32
C ASP A 104 7.29 -0.24 -17.38
N MET A 105 6.15 -0.91 -17.54
CA MET A 105 6.16 -2.09 -18.44
C MET A 105 6.13 -1.59 -19.89
N LEU A 106 7.20 -0.90 -20.31
CA LEU A 106 7.63 -0.82 -21.70
C LEU A 106 8.68 -1.88 -21.98
N PHE A 107 8.49 -3.09 -21.44
CA PHE A 107 9.17 -4.26 -21.95
C PHE A 107 8.10 -5.21 -22.44
N HIS A 108 7.88 -5.15 -23.75
CA HIS A 108 7.67 -6.32 -24.55
C HIS A 108 8.71 -7.38 -24.16
N THR A 109 8.47 -8.14 -23.10
CA THR A 109 8.94 -9.52 -23.09
C THR A 109 7.97 -10.24 -24.02
N THR A 110 8.19 -10.11 -25.33
CA THR A 110 7.67 -11.11 -26.25
C THR A 110 8.17 -12.46 -25.73
N ALA A 111 7.34 -13.49 -25.81
CA ALA A 111 7.66 -14.81 -25.27
C ALA A 111 8.98 -15.39 -25.83
N ASP A 112 9.50 -14.84 -26.93
CA ASP A 112 10.78 -15.17 -27.55
C ASP A 112 12.02 -14.48 -26.94
N ALA A 113 11.89 -13.57 -25.96
CA ALA A 113 13.06 -12.97 -25.32
C ALA A 113 13.95 -14.01 -24.61
N ALA A 114 13.42 -15.19 -24.27
CA ALA A 114 14.15 -16.30 -23.69
C ALA A 114 14.93 -17.16 -24.72
N THR A 115 14.69 -16.98 -26.03
CA THR A 115 15.33 -17.77 -27.10
C THR A 115 16.35 -16.97 -27.93
N VAL A 116 16.50 -15.67 -27.67
CA VAL A 116 17.50 -14.85 -28.35
C VAL A 116 18.88 -15.11 -27.75
N GLU A 117 19.71 -15.85 -28.49
CA GLU A 117 21.14 -16.05 -28.22
C GLU A 117 21.83 -14.70 -27.93
N LEU A 118 22.45 -14.61 -26.75
CA LEU A 118 23.34 -13.50 -26.38
C LEU A 118 24.56 -13.52 -27.30
N SER A 119 24.52 -12.77 -28.39
CA SER A 119 25.67 -12.57 -29.27
C SER A 119 26.76 -11.82 -28.50
N ARG A 120 27.74 -12.59 -28.00
CA ARG A 120 28.97 -12.09 -27.39
C ARG A 120 29.69 -11.17 -28.38
N VAL A 121 29.81 -9.90 -28.05
CA VAL A 121 30.84 -9.03 -28.63
C VAL A 121 31.70 -8.51 -27.48
N GLN A 122 32.70 -9.31 -27.09
CA GLN A 122 33.92 -8.78 -26.50
C GLN A 122 34.87 -8.49 -27.67
N LEU A 123 34.98 -7.21 -28.03
CA LEU A 123 36.02 -6.74 -28.94
C LEU A 123 37.39 -6.93 -28.28
N PRO A 124 38.44 -7.33 -29.03
CA PRO A 124 39.79 -7.40 -28.50
C PRO A 124 40.36 -6.00 -28.27
N ALA A 125 41.08 -5.84 -27.16
CA ALA A 125 41.91 -4.67 -26.93
C ALA A 125 43.09 -4.68 -27.93
N ASN A 126 43.32 -3.55 -28.60
CA ASN A 126 44.52 -3.27 -29.37
C ASN A 126 45.30 -2.15 -28.68
#